data_AF-A0A7D7WGT0-F1
#
_entry.id   AF-A0A7D7WGT0-F1
#
_cell.length_a   1.000
_cell.length_b   1.000
_cell.length_c   1.000
_cell.angle_alpha   90.00
_cell.angle_beta   90.00
_cell.angle_gamma   90.00
#
_symmetry.space_group_name_H-M   'P 1'
#
loop_
_entity.id
_entity.type
_entity.pdbx_description
1 polymer ?
#
loop_
_entity_poly.entity_id
_entity_poly.type
_entity_poly.pdbx_seq_one_letter_code
_entity_poly.pdbx_strand_id
1 'polypeptide(L)'
;MQYTLGTFSAFIGPIFGIVICEYFFVRRQHIDMDHLYTADPRGKYWYRRGFNPRAIAALLLAGGLATIIAQVPALGALAPFSWFFGCALGIAFHWMLSKDRSTAVAHAA
;
A
#
# COMPACT_ATOMS: atom_id res chain seq x y z
N MET A 1 4.06 27.37 7.50
CA MET A 1 5.03 26.32 7.15
C MET A 1 4.62 24.90 7.57
N GLN A 2 3.51 24.69 8.30
CA GLN A 2 3.11 23.35 8.79
C GLN A 2 2.33 22.47 7.79
N TYR A 3 1.71 23.05 6.75
CA TYR A 3 0.84 22.31 5.83
C TYR A 3 1.60 21.38 4.87
N THR A 4 2.79 21.79 4.40
CA THR A 4 3.56 21.04 3.42
C THR A 4 4.19 19.78 4.03
N LEU A 5 4.84 19.89 5.20
CA LEU A 5 5.47 18.76 5.89
C LEU A 5 4.45 17.73 6.38
N GLY A 6 3.29 18.17 6.88
CA GLY A 6 2.22 17.27 7.31
C GLY A 6 1.64 16.45 6.15
N THR A 7 1.49 17.07 4.98
CA THR A 7 0.95 16.39 3.79
C THR A 7 1.91 15.32 3.25
N PHE A 8 3.21 15.61 3.12
CA PHE A 8 4.20 14.61 2.68
C PHE A 8 4.28 13.43 3.65
N SER A 9 4.27 13.71 4.96
CA SER A 9 4.31 12.68 6.00
C SER A 9 3.06 11.79 5.97
N ALA A 10 1.89 12.36 5.65
CA ALA A 10 0.64 11.62 5.52
C ALA A 10 0.62 10.65 4.33
N PHE A 11 1.34 10.92 3.24
CA PHE A 11 1.45 10.00 2.10
C PHE A 11 2.39 8.82 2.36
N ILE A 12 3.40 8.99 3.22
CA ILE A 12 4.35 7.91 3.54
C ILE A 12 3.65 6.76 4.27
N GLY A 13 2.69 7.05 5.15
CA GLY A 13 1.92 6.05 5.91
C GLY A 13 1.24 4.99 5.01
N PRO A 14 0.33 5.36 4.10
CA PRO A 14 -0.36 4.40 3.24
C PRO A 14 0.60 3.65 2.31
N ILE A 15 1.68 4.28 1.82
CA ILE A 15 2.72 3.58 1.05
C ILE A 15 3.34 2.46 1.91
N PHE A 16 3.75 2.79 3.13
CA PHE A 16 4.38 1.84 4.03
C PHE A 16 3.42 0.70 4.41
N GLY A 17 2.16 1.03 4.68
CA GLY A 17 1.11 0.04 4.93
C GLY A 17 0.89 -0.92 3.76
N ILE A 18 0.87 -0.41 2.53
CA ILE A 18 0.74 -1.26 1.33
C ILE A 18 1.94 -2.20 1.19
N VAL A 19 3.17 -1.71 1.39
CA VAL A 19 4.38 -2.53 1.32
C VAL A 19 4.39 -3.62 2.39
N ILE A 20 4.06 -3.27 3.64
CA ILE A 20 3.93 -4.24 4.74
C ILE A 20 2.88 -5.30 4.39
N CYS A 21 1.73 -4.88 3.89
CA CYS A 21 0.66 -5.80 3.51
C CYS A 21 1.11 -6.74 2.40
N GLU A 22 1.76 -6.22 1.36
CA GLU A 22 2.20 -7.03 0.23
C GLU A 22 3.27 -8.03 0.66
N TYR A 23 4.21 -7.63 1.54
CA TYR A 23 5.28 -8.49 2.01
C TYR A 23 4.81 -9.56 3.01
N PHE A 24 4.11 -9.17 4.07
CA PHE A 24 3.75 -10.08 5.16
C PHE A 24 2.47 -10.86 4.90
N PHE A 25 1.42 -10.23 4.37
CA PHE A 25 0.11 -10.87 4.23
C PHE A 25 -0.06 -11.55 2.87
N VAL A 26 0.32 -10.90 1.78
CA VAL A 26 0.10 -11.42 0.42
C VAL A 26 1.19 -12.42 0.04
N ARG A 27 2.45 -12.04 0.24
CA ARG A 27 3.62 -12.83 -0.18
C ARG A 27 4.20 -13.71 0.91
N ARG A 28 3.74 -13.57 2.16
CA ARG A 28 4.23 -14.35 3.32
C ARG A 28 5.76 -14.41 3.37
N GLN A 29 6.40 -13.27 3.19
CA GLN A 29 7.87 -13.10 3.20
C GLN A 29 8.63 -13.83 2.07
N HIS A 30 7.93 -14.41 1.08
CA HIS A 30 8.53 -15.05 -0.08
C HIS A 30 8.61 -14.07 -1.25
N ILE A 31 9.81 -13.55 -1.50
CA ILE A 31 10.13 -12.75 -2.68
C ILE A 31 11.07 -13.58 -3.57
N ASP A 32 10.62 -13.80 -4.79
CA ASP A 32 11.43 -14.38 -5.86
C ASP A 32 12.33 -13.29 -6.45
N MET A 33 13.65 -13.40 -6.25
CA MET A 33 14.65 -12.42 -6.69
C MET A 33 14.86 -12.44 -8.20
N ASP A 34 14.82 -13.62 -8.83
CA ASP A 34 15.05 -13.76 -10.27
C ASP A 34 13.98 -13.03 -11.07
N HIS A 35 12.74 -13.09 -10.59
CA HIS A 35 11.65 -12.35 -11.19
C HIS A 35 11.61 -10.86 -10.79
N LEU A 36 12.26 -10.45 -9.70
CA LEU A 36 12.28 -9.04 -9.25
C LEU A 36 13.18 -8.17 -10.12
N TYR A 37 14.29 -8.74 -10.61
CA TYR A 37 15.25 -8.05 -11.48
C TYR A 37 14.96 -8.20 -12.98
N THR A 38 13.87 -8.90 -13.34
CA THR A 38 13.51 -9.10 -14.74
C THR A 38 12.33 -8.22 -15.17
N ALA A 39 12.47 -7.60 -16.34
CA ALA A 39 11.41 -6.84 -17.01
C ALA A 39 10.61 -7.71 -18.00
N ASP A 40 10.65 -9.03 -17.83
CA ASP A 40 9.94 -9.98 -18.70
C ASP A 40 8.42 -9.73 -18.62
N PRO A 41 7.72 -9.56 -19.75
CA PRO A 41 6.27 -9.46 -19.80
C PRO A 41 5.50 -10.62 -19.16
N ARG A 42 6.15 -11.79 -19.01
CA ARG A 42 5.64 -13.00 -18.35
C ARG A 42 6.08 -13.15 -16.90
N GLY A 43 6.92 -12.23 -16.39
CA GLY A 43 7.42 -12.27 -15.02
C GLY A 43 6.29 -12.08 -13.99
N LYS A 44 6.38 -12.77 -12.84
CA LYS A 44 5.41 -12.69 -11.73
C LYS A 44 5.14 -11.25 -11.24
N TYR A 45 6.06 -10.31 -11.48
CA TYR A 45 5.96 -8.90 -11.08
C TYR A 45 5.61 -7.94 -12.22
N TRP A 46 5.37 -8.41 -13.44
CA TRP A 46 5.01 -7.56 -14.58
C TRP A 46 3.53 -7.12 -14.57
N TYR A 47 2.70 -7.69 -13.68
CA TYR A 47 1.28 -7.35 -13.46
C TYR A 47 0.53 -7.03 -14.79
N ARG A 48 -0.10 -5.85 -14.94
CA ARG A 48 -0.62 -5.35 -16.22
C ARG A 48 0.31 -4.23 -16.71
N ARG A 49 1.13 -4.51 -17.74
CA ARG A 49 2.05 -3.53 -18.37
C ARG A 49 3.08 -2.92 -17.39
N GLY A 50 3.54 -3.69 -16.40
CA GLY A 50 4.51 -3.23 -15.39
C GLY A 50 3.90 -2.52 -14.18
N PHE A 51 2.57 -2.32 -14.13
CA PHE A 51 1.89 -1.66 -13.01
C PHE A 51 0.92 -2.60 -12.29
N ASN A 52 0.90 -2.52 -10.95
CA ASN A 52 -0.10 -3.18 -10.11
C ASN A 52 -1.31 -2.24 -9.90
N PRO A 53 -2.38 -2.35 -10.71
CA PRO A 53 -3.53 -1.44 -10.61
C PRO A 53 -4.23 -1.51 -9.24
N ARG A 54 -4.10 -2.63 -8.53
CA ARG A 54 -4.67 -2.80 -7.18
C ARG A 54 -3.85 -2.07 -6.13
N ALA A 55 -2.52 -2.08 -6.23
CA ALA A 55 -1.67 -1.28 -5.35
C ALA A 55 -1.91 0.22 -5.57
N ILE A 56 -2.07 0.64 -6.82
CA ILE A 56 -2.42 2.03 -7.16
C ILE A 56 -3.80 2.41 -6.60
N ALA A 57 -4.81 1.56 -6.76
CA ALA A 57 -6.14 1.80 -6.21
C ALA A 57 -6.11 1.88 -4.67
N ALA A 58 -5.39 0.96 -4.00
CA ALA A 58 -5.21 0.98 -2.55
C ALA A 58 -4.48 2.26 -2.09
N LEU A 59 -3.48 2.71 -2.84
CA LEU A 59 -2.74 3.94 -2.55
C LEU A 59 -3.63 5.17 -2.68
N LEU A 60 -4.44 5.27 -3.73
CA LEU A 60 -5.35 6.39 -3.93
C LEU A 60 -6.44 6.44 -2.86
N LEU A 61 -7.02 5.29 -2.48
CA LEU A 61 -8.04 5.21 -1.44
C LEU A 61 -7.47 5.52 -0.05
N ALA A 62 -6.36 4.87 0.32
CA ALA A 62 -5.73 5.06 1.63
C ALA A 62 -5.09 6.45 1.77
N GLY A 63 -4.43 6.95 0.72
CA GLY A 63 -3.87 8.30 0.67
C GLY A 63 -4.93 9.38 0.69
N GLY A 64 -6.04 9.20 -0.03
CA GLY A 64 -7.19 10.11 0.02
C GLY A 64 -7.78 10.21 1.42
N LEU A 65 -8.02 9.08 2.10
CA LEU A 65 -8.49 9.10 3.49
C LEU A 65 -7.46 9.68 4.46
N ALA A 66 -6.18 9.33 4.33
CA ALA A 66 -5.11 9.83 5.22
C ALA A 66 -4.94 11.35 5.13
N THR A 67 -5.04 11.90 3.92
CA THR A 67 -4.98 13.35 3.69
C THR A 67 -6.20 14.09 4.24
N ILE A 68 -7.41 13.50 4.12
CA ILE A 68 -8.62 14.04 4.76
C ILE A 68 -8.45 14.07 6.28
N ILE A 69 -7.95 12.97 6.89
CA ILE A 69 -7.73 12.89 8.34
C ILE A 69 -6.69 13.93 8.81
N ALA A 70 -5.63 14.16 8.03
CA ALA A 70 -4.57 15.10 8.39
C ALA A 70 -4.97 16.59 8.26
N GLN A 71 -5.89 16.92 7.35
CA GLN A 71 -6.27 18.30 7.02
C GLN A 71 -7.56 18.77 7.71
N VAL A 72 -8.38 17.85 8.24
CA VAL A 72 -9.62 18.22 8.93
C VAL A 72 -9.29 18.82 10.32
N PRO A 73 -9.62 20.10 10.59
CA PRO A 73 -9.26 20.78 11.84
C PRO A 73 -9.87 20.14 13.09
N ALA A 74 -11.05 19.52 12.94
CA ALA A 74 -11.73 18.79 14.01
C ALA A 74 -10.93 17.57 14.51
N LEU A 75 -9.96 17.09 13.72
CA LEU A 75 -9.09 15.95 14.03
C LEU A 75 -7.64 16.39 14.31
N GLY A 76 -7.39 17.68 14.59
CA GLY A 76 -6.05 18.22 14.80
C GLY A 76 -5.21 17.49 15.87
N ALA A 77 -5.86 16.91 16.89
CA ALA A 77 -5.20 16.08 17.91
C ALA A 77 -4.71 14.72 17.35
N LEU A 78 -5.35 14.21 16.30
CA LEU A 78 -5.00 12.98 15.60
C LEU A 78 -4.12 13.22 14.37
N ALA A 79 -3.86 14.47 13.99
CA ALA A 79 -2.99 14.81 12.87
C ALA A 79 -1.58 14.19 12.98
N PRO A 80 -0.91 14.13 14.15
CA PRO A 80 0.37 13.40 14.28
C PRO A 80 0.23 11.89 14.09
N PHE A 81 -0.96 11.35 14.38
CA PHE A 81 -1.28 9.92 14.26
C PHE A 81 -1.88 9.55 12.90
N SER A 82 -2.13 10.52 12.02
CA SER A 82 -2.65 10.31 10.66
C SER A 82 -1.85 9.27 9.87
N TRP A 83 -0.55 9.20 10.13
CA TRP A 83 0.35 8.19 9.57
C TRP A 83 -0.06 6.75 9.94
N PHE A 84 -0.46 6.49 11.19
CA PHE A 84 -0.91 5.17 11.64
C PHE A 84 -2.25 4.78 11.00
N PHE A 85 -3.18 5.73 10.87
CA PHE A 85 -4.43 5.50 10.17
C PHE A 85 -4.20 5.25 8.68
N GLY A 86 -3.28 6.00 8.06
CA GLY A 86 -2.85 5.76 6.67
C GLY A 86 -2.25 4.37 6.48
N CYS A 87 -1.36 3.94 7.37
CA CYS A 87 -0.82 2.58 7.38
C CYS A 87 -1.93 1.52 7.51
N ALA A 88 -2.82 1.66 8.50
CA ALA A 88 -3.88 0.71 8.77
C ALA A 88 -4.86 0.60 7.59
N LEU A 89 -5.26 1.73 7.01
CA LEU A 89 -6.12 1.78 5.83
C LEU A 89 -5.40 1.24 4.59
N GLY A 90 -4.12 1.54 4.41
CA GLY A 90 -3.29 1.01 3.32
C GLY A 90 -3.21 -0.51 3.38
N ILE A 91 -3.01 -1.08 4.57
CA ILE A 91 -3.04 -2.52 4.80
C ILE A 91 -4.43 -3.08 4.49
N ALA A 92 -5.48 -2.50 5.07
CA ALA A 92 -6.85 -3.01 4.91
C ALA A 92 -7.31 -3.01 3.44
N PHE A 93 -7.12 -1.89 2.74
CA PHE A 93 -7.49 -1.76 1.32
C PHE A 93 -6.64 -2.67 0.44
N HIS A 94 -5.32 -2.70 0.63
CA HIS A 94 -4.47 -3.58 -0.16
C HIS A 94 -4.80 -5.05 0.07
N TRP A 95 -5.02 -5.46 1.33
CA TRP A 95 -5.39 -6.82 1.68
C TRP A 95 -6.73 -7.23 1.07
N MET A 96 -7.76 -6.38 1.15
CA MET A 96 -9.06 -6.65 0.51
C MET A 96 -8.93 -6.82 -1.01
N LEU A 97 -8.15 -5.97 -1.67
CA LEU A 97 -7.97 -6.02 -3.13
C LEU A 97 -7.06 -7.17 -3.59
N SER A 98 -6.17 -7.67 -2.73
CA SER A 98 -5.17 -8.71 -3.04
C SER A 98 -5.51 -10.10 -2.49
N LYS A 99 -6.65 -10.24 -1.79
CA LYS A 99 -7.12 -11.50 -1.20
C LYS A 99 -7.16 -12.66 -2.21
N ASP A 100 -7.59 -12.41 -3.44
CA ASP A 100 -7.67 -13.40 -4.53
C ASP A 100 -6.30 -13.92 -5.00
N ARG A 101 -5.21 -13.19 -4.72
CA ARG A 101 -3.84 -13.60 -5.10
C ARG A 101 -3.09 -14.27 -3.98
N SER A 102 -3.51 -14.05 -2.74
CA SER A 102 -2.99 -14.78 -1.57
C SER A 102 -3.28 -16.27 -1.68
N THR A 103 -4.44 -16.64 -2.23
CA THR A 103 -4.83 -18.04 -2.51
C THR A 103 -4.10 -18.63 -3.71
N ALA A 104 -3.88 -17.85 -4.77
CA ALA A 104 -3.15 -18.29 -5.96
C ALA A 104 -1.65 -18.52 -5.69
N VAL A 105 -1.01 -17.68 -4.88
CA VAL A 105 0.39 -17.88 -4.45
C VAL A 105 0.50 -19.07 -3.51
N ALA A 106 -0.48 -19.27 -2.61
CA ALA A 106 -0.49 -20.41 -1.68
C ALA A 106 -0.70 -21.77 -2.37
N HIS A 107 -1.31 -21.82 -3.56
CA HIS A 107 -1.43 -23.05 -4.36
C HIS A 107 -0.24 -23.30 -5.29
N ALA A 108 0.65 -22.32 -5.45
CA ALA A 108 1.81 -22.39 -6.33
C ALA A 108 3.15 -22.53 -5.59
N ALA A 109 3.11 -22.65 -4.26
CA ALA A 109 4.23 -22.93 -3.37
C ALA A 109 4.05 -24.33 -2.76
#